data_AF-A0AA85A4K7-F1
#
_entry.id   AF-A0AA85A4K7-F1
#
_cell.length_a   1.000
_cell.length_b   1.000
_cell.length_c   1.000
_cell.angle_alpha   90.00
_cell.angle_beta   90.00
_cell.angle_gamma   90.00
#
_symmetry.space_group_name_H-M   'P 1'
#
loop_
_entity.id
_entity.type
_entity.pdbx_description
1 polymer ?
#
loop_
_entity_poly.entity_id
_entity_poly.type
_entity_poly.pdbx_seq_one_letter_code
_entity_poly.pdbx_strand_id
1 'polypeptide(L)'
;MGIFLTVSASSTGYIPNRSQVLPPLRGSFPLDHHGVCKVAMLEWTQCMKKNHWNNSLCRSEAAGYLRCRAENNLMDPDEISLLGFTEEEWNQTNKHFDSKT
;
A
#
# COMPACT_ATOMS: atom_id res chain seq x y z
N MET A 1 35.78 -54.82 27.81
CA MET A 1 36.34 -53.52 27.41
C MET A 1 35.28 -52.76 26.64
N GLY A 2 34.65 -51.75 27.24
CA GLY A 2 33.70 -50.86 26.56
C GLY A 2 34.24 -49.43 26.66
N ILE A 3 34.61 -48.84 25.54
CA ILE A 3 35.09 -47.45 25.48
C ILE A 3 33.84 -46.58 25.36
N PHE A 4 33.47 -45.91 26.45
CA PHE A 4 32.50 -44.82 26.40
C PHE A 4 33.18 -43.61 25.75
N LEU A 5 32.83 -43.31 24.50
CA LEU A 5 33.19 -42.05 23.85
C LEU A 5 32.29 -40.95 24.43
N THR A 6 32.81 -40.17 25.38
CA THR A 6 32.15 -38.95 25.84
C THR A 6 32.29 -37.88 24.75
N VAL A 7 31.30 -37.75 23.88
CA VAL A 7 31.22 -36.60 22.97
C VAL A 7 30.76 -35.39 23.78
N SER A 8 31.70 -34.52 24.15
CA SER A 8 31.40 -33.20 24.70
C SER A 8 30.88 -32.31 23.58
N ALA A 9 29.57 -32.30 23.39
CA ALA A 9 28.88 -31.38 22.48
C ALA A 9 28.94 -29.96 23.07
N SER A 10 29.95 -29.18 22.66
CA SER A 10 30.00 -27.75 22.92
C SER A 10 28.94 -27.07 22.04
N SER A 11 27.73 -26.90 22.56
CA SER A 11 26.68 -26.11 21.93
C SER A 11 27.09 -24.64 21.93
N THR A 12 27.81 -24.19 20.91
CA THR A 12 27.92 -22.77 20.58
C THR A 12 26.57 -22.31 20.06
N GLY A 13 25.66 -22.01 21.00
CA GLY A 13 24.36 -21.43 20.68
C GLY A 13 24.54 -20.06 20.04
N TYR A 14 24.39 -20.00 18.71
CA TYR A 14 24.23 -18.76 17.99
C TYR A 14 22.86 -18.19 18.35
N ILE A 15 22.83 -17.15 19.19
CA ILE A 15 21.64 -16.33 19.41
C ILE A 15 21.64 -15.28 18.29
N PRO A 16 20.75 -15.36 17.28
CA PRO A 16 20.66 -14.29 16.29
C PRO A 16 20.28 -13.01 17.01
N ASN A 17 21.13 -11.99 16.90
CA ASN A 17 20.78 -10.64 17.35
C ASN A 17 19.49 -10.24 16.64
N ARG A 18 18.44 -9.98 17.43
CA ARG A 18 17.21 -9.37 16.93
C ARG A 18 17.60 -8.04 16.31
N SER A 19 17.55 -7.93 14.99
CA SER A 19 17.65 -6.65 14.32
C SER A 19 16.55 -5.75 14.91
N GLN A 20 16.95 -4.64 15.52
CA GLN A 20 15.99 -3.59 15.85
C GLN A 20 15.46 -3.07 14.50
N VAL A 21 14.25 -3.49 14.15
CA VAL A 21 13.57 -3.00 12.95
C VAL A 21 13.13 -1.57 13.27
N LEU A 22 13.77 -0.59 12.64
CA LEU A 22 13.29 0.79 12.69
C LEU A 22 11.91 0.84 12.03
N PRO A 23 10.94 1.58 12.60
CA PRO A 23 9.65 1.75 11.96
C PRO A 23 9.82 2.41 10.59
N PRO A 24 8.97 2.10 9.61
CA PRO A 24 8.95 2.80 8.33
C PRO A 24 8.78 4.30 8.53
N LEU A 25 9.49 5.10 7.74
CA LEU A 25 9.47 6.57 7.83
C LEU A 25 8.06 7.16 7.70
N ARG A 26 7.16 6.51 6.94
CA ARG A 26 5.78 6.95 6.68
C ARG A 26 4.73 6.22 7.52
N GLY A 27 5.15 5.36 8.46
CA GLY A 27 4.23 4.55 9.25
C GLY A 27 3.38 3.57 8.43
N SER A 28 2.28 3.10 9.00
CA SER A 28 1.29 2.24 8.33
C SER A 28 0.21 3.09 7.66
N PHE A 29 -0.16 2.77 6.42
CA PHE A 29 -1.19 3.48 5.67
C PHE A 29 -2.53 3.51 6.43
N PRO A 30 -3.13 4.69 6.67
CA PRO A 30 -4.41 4.81 7.38
C PRO A 30 -5.52 4.01 6.68
N LEU A 31 -6.36 3.32 7.45
CA LEU A 31 -7.53 2.64 6.89
C LEU A 31 -8.71 3.62 6.79
N ASP A 32 -9.43 3.55 5.67
CA ASP A 32 -10.69 4.29 5.46
C ASP A 32 -11.83 3.61 6.23
N HIS A 33 -11.95 3.91 7.52
CA HIS A 33 -12.93 3.30 8.41
C HIS A 33 -14.37 3.76 8.10
N HIS A 34 -14.54 5.01 7.69
CA HIS A 34 -15.84 5.60 7.40
C HIS A 34 -16.29 5.34 5.95
N GLY A 35 -15.41 4.80 5.11
CA GLY A 35 -15.71 4.49 3.73
C GLY A 35 -15.92 5.74 2.87
N VAL A 36 -15.28 6.85 3.22
CA VAL A 36 -15.44 8.14 2.52
C VAL A 36 -15.05 8.00 1.05
N CYS A 37 -13.99 7.23 0.78
CA CYS A 37 -13.48 6.98 -0.56
C CYS A 37 -13.93 5.65 -1.14
N LYS A 38 -14.97 5.02 -0.57
CA LYS A 38 -15.47 3.71 -1.01
C LYS A 38 -16.00 3.73 -2.44
N VAL A 39 -16.65 4.82 -2.85
CA VAL A 39 -17.18 4.95 -4.21
C VAL A 39 -16.05 4.96 -5.24
N ALA A 40 -15.03 5.80 -5.03
CA ALA A 40 -13.84 5.85 -5.89
C ALA A 40 -13.07 4.52 -5.93
N MET A 41 -12.97 3.85 -4.77
CA MET A 41 -12.37 2.52 -4.69
C MET A 41 -13.13 1.49 -5.54
N LEU A 42 -14.46 1.52 -5.51
CA LEU A 42 -15.29 0.60 -6.29
C LEU A 42 -15.17 0.86 -7.79
N GLU A 43 -15.12 2.10 -8.23
CA GLU A 43 -14.96 2.47 -9.64
C GLU A 43 -13.62 1.99 -10.19
N TRP A 44 -12.53 2.27 -9.47
CA TRP A 44 -11.21 1.74 -9.81
C TRP A 44 -11.20 0.21 -9.85
N THR A 45 -11.78 -0.44 -8.85
CA THR A 45 -11.85 -1.92 -8.80
C THR A 45 -12.69 -2.48 -9.96
N GLN A 46 -13.76 -1.80 -10.38
CA GLN A 46 -14.55 -2.18 -11.54
C GLN A 46 -13.75 -2.07 -12.83
N CYS A 47 -12.97 -0.99 -13.00
CA CYS A 47 -12.06 -0.85 -14.13
C CYS A 47 -11.04 -1.99 -14.16
N MET A 48 -10.39 -2.26 -13.02
CA MET A 48 -9.43 -3.36 -12.90
C MET A 48 -10.04 -4.70 -13.27
N LYS A 49 -11.26 -5.00 -12.79
CA LYS A 49 -11.97 -6.24 -13.14
C LYS A 49 -12.28 -6.34 -14.63
N LYS A 50 -12.73 -5.25 -15.26
CA LYS A 50 -13.03 -5.19 -16.70
C LYS A 50 -11.79 -5.38 -17.56
N ASN A 51 -10.65 -4.83 -17.12
CA ASN A 51 -9.39 -4.82 -17.86
C ASN A 51 -8.42 -5.93 -17.42
N HIS A 52 -8.92 -7.04 -16.86
CA HIS A 52 -8.12 -8.19 -16.43
C HIS A 52 -6.94 -7.82 -15.51
N TRP A 53 -7.20 -6.93 -14.55
CA TRP A 53 -6.23 -6.40 -13.59
C TRP A 53 -5.07 -5.63 -14.22
N ASN A 54 -5.24 -5.12 -15.44
CA ASN A 54 -4.27 -4.24 -16.07
C ASN A 54 -4.43 -2.79 -15.55
N ASN A 55 -3.49 -2.39 -14.69
CA ASN A 55 -3.49 -1.06 -14.08
C ASN A 55 -3.23 0.08 -15.08
N SER A 56 -2.50 -0.16 -16.18
CA SER A 56 -2.19 0.92 -17.13
C SER A 56 -3.42 1.46 -17.84
N LEU A 57 -4.49 0.65 -17.94
CA LEU A 57 -5.76 1.04 -18.55
C LEU A 57 -6.71 1.75 -17.57
N CYS A 58 -6.38 1.77 -16.28
CA CYS A 58 -7.23 2.29 -15.19
C CYS A 58 -6.54 3.40 -14.39
N ARG A 59 -5.57 4.10 -15.00
CA ARG A 59 -4.77 5.13 -14.32
C ARG A 59 -5.63 6.30 -13.86
N SER A 60 -6.61 6.71 -14.66
CA SER A 60 -7.57 7.75 -14.30
C SER A 60 -8.35 7.42 -13.03
N GLU A 61 -8.93 6.22 -12.95
CA GLU A 61 -9.74 5.77 -11.83
C GLU A 61 -8.88 5.58 -10.58
N ALA A 62 -7.66 5.07 -10.75
CA ALA A 62 -6.67 4.94 -9.67
C ALA A 62 -6.28 6.33 -9.11
N ALA A 63 -6.04 7.31 -9.98
CA ALA A 63 -5.73 8.68 -9.58
C ALA A 63 -6.86 9.29 -8.75
N GLY A 64 -8.11 9.09 -9.18
CA GLY A 64 -9.29 9.60 -8.45
C GLY A 64 -9.45 8.98 -7.06
N TYR A 65 -9.20 7.67 -6.95
CA TYR A 65 -9.20 7.00 -5.66
C TYR A 65 -8.12 7.52 -4.71
N LEU A 66 -6.88 7.67 -5.19
CA LEU A 66 -5.77 8.17 -4.38
C LEU A 66 -5.96 9.64 -4.00
N ARG A 67 -6.53 10.44 -4.88
CA ARG A 67 -6.84 11.84 -4.60
C ARG A 67 -7.88 12.00 -3.49
N CYS A 68 -8.98 11.23 -3.55
CA CYS A 68 -9.95 11.22 -2.46
C CYS A 68 -9.29 10.94 -1.11
N ARG A 69 -8.32 10.02 -1.08
CA ARG A 69 -7.59 9.68 0.15
C ARG A 69 -6.69 10.82 0.62
N ALA A 70 -6.02 11.52 -0.28
CA ALA A 70 -5.21 12.70 0.05
C ALA A 70 -6.08 13.83 0.63
N GLU A 71 -7.22 14.13 0.00
CA GLU A 71 -8.16 15.19 0.44
C GLU A 71 -8.77 14.90 1.82
N ASN A 72 -8.96 13.62 2.15
CA ASN A 72 -9.55 13.17 3.42
C ASN A 72 -8.52 12.82 4.50
N ASN A 73 -7.25 13.20 4.33
CA ASN A 73 -6.16 12.90 5.26
C ASN A 73 -5.96 11.38 5.52
N LEU A 74 -6.33 10.54 4.55
CA LEU A 74 -6.12 9.09 4.54
C LEU A 74 -4.84 8.69 3.78
N MET A 75 -4.11 9.68 3.29
CA MET A 75 -2.80 9.61 2.64
C MET A 75 -2.13 10.98 2.75
N ASP A 76 -0.80 11.02 2.92
CA ASP A 76 -0.07 12.28 2.85
C ASP A 76 -0.22 12.89 1.45
N PRO A 77 -0.35 14.22 1.32
CA PRO A 77 -0.32 14.90 0.03
C PRO A 77 1.12 14.89 -0.49
N ASP A 78 1.52 13.78 -1.09
CA ASP A 78 2.77 13.68 -1.83
C ASP A 78 2.67 14.37 -3.20
N GLU A 79 3.82 14.68 -3.79
CA GLU A 79 3.87 15.18 -5.15
C GLU A 79 3.29 14.13 -6.12
N ILE A 80 2.38 14.55 -7.00
CA ILE A 80 1.65 13.67 -7.94
C ILE A 80 2.64 12.86 -8.81
N SER A 81 3.80 13.45 -9.12
CA SER A 81 4.90 12.83 -9.85
C SER A 81 5.49 11.61 -9.13
N LEU A 82 5.59 11.64 -7.80
CA LEU A 82 6.10 10.53 -6.98
C LEU A 82 5.14 9.33 -7.00
N LEU A 83 3.84 9.59 -7.14
CA LEU A 83 2.81 8.57 -7.29
C LEU A 83 2.76 7.99 -8.73
N GLY A 84 3.49 8.60 -9.67
CA GLY A 84 3.57 8.15 -11.06
C GLY A 84 2.32 8.47 -11.88
N PHE A 85 1.67 9.60 -11.61
CA PHE A 85 0.56 10.13 -12.41
C PHE A 85 0.93 11.45 -13.08
N THR A 86 0.27 11.76 -14.19
CA THR A 86 0.34 13.09 -14.80
C THR A 86 -0.74 14.02 -14.22
N GLU A 87 -0.57 15.33 -14.38
CA GLU A 87 -1.58 16.30 -13.93
C GLU A 87 -2.92 16.13 -14.66
N GLU A 88 -2.90 15.70 -15.92
CA GLU A 88 -4.12 15.43 -16.69
C GLU A 88 -4.90 14.25 -16.06
N GLU A 89 -4.22 13.15 -15.74
CA GLU A 89 -4.83 11.98 -15.09
C GLU A 89 -5.38 12.33 -13.71
N TRP A 90 -4.68 13.19 -12.96
CA TRP A 90 -5.10 13.66 -11.64
C TRP A 90 -6.35 14.56 -11.68
N ASN A 91 -6.43 15.42 -12.69
CA ASN A 91 -7.51 16.42 -12.82
C ASN A 91 -8.77 15.89 -13.52
N GLN A 92 -8.67 14.85 -14.34
CA GLN A 92 -9.82 14.25 -15.04
C GLN A 92 -10.89 13.70 -14.10
N THR A 93 -10.51 13.33 -12.89
CA THR A 93 -11.37 12.66 -11.90
C THR A 93 -12.31 13.60 -11.16
N ASN A 94 -12.08 14.92 -11.23
CA ASN A 94 -12.95 15.95 -10.63
C ASN A 94 -14.42 15.84 -11.07
N LYS A 95 -14.68 15.34 -12.27
CA LYS A 95 -16.02 15.41 -12.87
C LYS A 95 -16.96 14.28 -12.45
N HIS A 96 -16.45 13.19 -11.86
CA HIS A 96 -17.29 12.02 -11.53
C HIS A 96 -17.71 11.97 -10.06
N PHE A 97 -16.89 12.51 -9.14
CA PHE A 97 -17.11 12.38 -7.70
C PHE A 97 -17.98 13.47 -7.08
N ASP A 98 -18.01 14.69 -7.64
CA ASP A 98 -18.83 15.79 -7.11
C ASP A 98 -20.33 15.62 -7.37
N SER A 99 -20.74 14.70 -8.25
CA SER A 99 -22.15 14.54 -8.64
C SER A 99 -22.98 13.65 -7.70
N LYS A 100 -22.41 13.14 -6.61
CA LYS A 100 -23.12 12.21 -5.73
C LYS A 100 -22.99 12.54 -4.25
N THR A 101 -23.29 13.80 -3.92
CA THR A 101 -24.01 14.11 -2.67
C THR A 101 -25.50 13.97 -2.95
#